data_AF-A0A1Y3NLW5-F1
#
_entry.id   AF-A0A1Y3NLW5-F1
#
_cell.length_a   1.000
_cell.length_b   1.000
_cell.length_c   1.000
_cell.angle_alpha   90.00
_cell.angle_beta   90.00
_cell.angle_gamma   90.00
#
_symmetry.space_group_name_H-M   'P 1'
#
loop_
_entity.id
_entity.type
_entity.pdbx_description
1 polymer ?
#
loop_
_entity_poly.entity_id
_entity_poly.type
_entity_poly.pdbx_seq_one_letter_code
_entity_poly.pdbx_strand_id
1 'polypeptide(L)'
;DSLIILDRSVDLITPMCTQLTYEGLIDEVYGIKSTFVELDSSLVGLSQNNANISHKLKKIPLNSNDKLFSQLRDMNFAVVGGILSQVARRIQDDYEGRHQVKTVSQIRDFIGKLNNLRAEHQSLRLHTNMTEEIRKYTLEQDFNKFLEVQQNFVAGTTGHNHVEYIEEMINNQQSIQQTIRLLALLSLVSGGVKTKSFEFFRKEIVQTYGYQHIITLDNLSKVGIFKKYDGTKNTYPSVRKNLKLIVDDVDEHNPNDISYVYSGYAPISVRLIQC
;
A
#
# COMPACT_ATOMS: atom_id res chain seq x y z
N ASP A 1 -10.99 4.06 29.16
CA ASP A 1 -9.68 3.99 28.48
C ASP A 1 -8.91 2.78 28.96
N SER A 2 -8.36 2.01 28.02
CA SER A 2 -7.61 0.77 28.27
C SER A 2 -6.35 0.74 27.39
N LEU A 3 -5.30 0.08 27.86
CA LEU A 3 -4.12 -0.23 27.04
C LEU A 3 -4.27 -1.64 26.47
N ILE A 4 -4.24 -1.76 25.14
CA ILE A 4 -4.22 -3.06 24.44
C ILE A 4 -2.81 -3.26 23.90
N ILE A 5 -2.19 -4.40 24.24
CA ILE A 5 -0.86 -4.78 23.75
C ILE A 5 -1.05 -5.97 22.82
N LEU A 6 -0.63 -5.81 21.56
CA LEU A 6 -0.65 -6.87 20.54
C LEU A 6 0.76 -7.15 20.05
N ASP A 7 1.15 -8.42 20.09
CA ASP A 7 2.37 -8.91 19.48
C ASP A 7 2.17 -9.09 17.97
N ARG A 8 3.10 -8.64 17.12
CA ARG A 8 3.00 -8.78 15.66
C ARG A 8 2.82 -10.23 15.22
N SER A 9 3.36 -11.19 15.97
CA SER A 9 3.26 -12.64 15.68
C SER A 9 1.84 -13.18 15.67
N VAL A 10 0.87 -12.47 16.27
CA VAL A 10 -0.55 -12.87 16.20
C VAL A 10 -1.16 -12.68 14.81
N ASP A 11 -0.52 -11.88 13.97
CA ASP A 11 -0.98 -11.57 12.62
C ASP A 11 0.25 -11.33 11.71
N LEU A 12 0.82 -12.40 11.20
CA LEU A 12 1.91 -12.30 10.21
C LEU A 12 1.39 -12.15 8.77
N ILE A 13 0.07 -12.24 8.57
CA ILE A 13 -0.57 -12.24 7.24
C ILE A 13 -0.71 -10.81 6.72
N THR A 14 -1.29 -9.90 7.52
CA THR A 14 -1.55 -8.51 7.10
C THR A 14 -0.31 -7.83 6.51
N PRO A 15 0.90 -7.91 7.11
CA PRO A 15 2.09 -7.25 6.55
C PRO A 15 2.60 -7.84 5.24
N MET A 16 2.15 -9.05 4.85
CA MET A 16 2.54 -9.66 3.57
C MET A 16 1.68 -9.15 2.42
N CYS A 17 0.44 -8.74 2.68
CA CYS A 17 -0.48 -8.18 1.71
C CYS A 17 -0.03 -6.79 1.24
N THR A 18 -0.25 -6.49 -0.04
CA THR A 18 -0.05 -5.15 -0.60
C THR A 18 -1.06 -4.19 -0.02
N GLN A 19 -0.61 -3.09 0.59
CA GLN A 19 -1.49 -2.07 1.14
C GLN A 19 -2.22 -1.30 0.02
N LEU A 20 -3.52 -1.01 0.19
CA LEU A 20 -4.34 -0.34 -0.84
C LEU A 20 -4.90 1.02 -0.40
N THR A 21 -4.50 1.54 0.75
CA THR A 21 -4.75 2.95 1.11
C THR A 21 -3.80 3.88 0.38
N TYR A 22 -4.11 5.18 0.36
CA TYR A 22 -3.23 6.18 -0.28
C TYR A 22 -1.84 6.19 0.35
N GLU A 23 -1.74 6.30 1.68
CA GLU A 23 -0.44 6.28 2.38
C GLU A 23 0.23 4.91 2.27
N GLY A 24 -0.55 3.82 2.30
CA GLY A 24 -0.05 2.46 2.12
C GLY A 24 0.64 2.28 0.77
N LEU A 25 0.04 2.73 -0.33
CA LEU A 25 0.66 2.63 -1.65
C LEU A 25 1.85 3.58 -1.82
N ILE A 26 1.86 4.74 -1.14
CA ILE A 26 3.06 5.59 -1.10
C ILE A 26 4.21 4.82 -0.44
N ASP A 27 3.95 4.11 0.67
CA ASP A 27 4.96 3.31 1.36
C ASP A 27 5.43 2.10 0.52
N GLU A 28 4.50 1.42 -0.16
CA GLU A 28 4.83 0.29 -1.05
C GLU A 28 5.69 0.71 -2.25
N VAL A 29 5.43 1.88 -2.84
CA VAL A 29 6.12 2.35 -4.05
C VAL A 29 7.42 3.12 -3.73
N TYR A 30 7.40 4.00 -2.73
CA TYR A 30 8.50 4.92 -2.46
C TYR A 30 9.21 4.66 -1.13
N GLY A 31 8.54 4.01 -0.18
CA GLY A 31 9.03 3.82 1.19
C GLY A 31 8.96 5.11 2.02
N ILE A 32 8.19 5.07 3.09
CA ILE A 32 8.07 6.15 4.06
C ILE A 32 9.03 5.88 5.22
N LYS A 33 9.94 6.82 5.49
CA LYS A 33 10.90 6.73 6.59
C LYS A 33 10.78 7.94 7.48
N SER A 34 10.36 7.70 8.73
CA SER A 34 10.22 8.74 9.75
C SER A 34 9.32 9.91 9.31
N THR A 35 8.16 9.62 8.69
CA THR A 35 7.22 10.62 8.13
C THR A 35 7.77 11.38 6.91
N PHE A 36 8.79 10.86 6.23
CA PHE A 36 9.29 11.44 4.98
C PHE A 36 9.32 10.43 3.85
N VAL A 37 9.11 10.92 2.64
CA VAL A 37 9.30 10.20 1.37
C VAL A 37 10.35 10.94 0.53
N GLU A 38 11.13 10.20 -0.26
CA GLU A 38 12.09 10.77 -1.21
C GLU A 38 11.53 10.67 -2.64
N LEU A 39 11.27 11.81 -3.27
CA LEU A 39 10.63 11.88 -4.58
C LEU A 39 11.50 12.64 -5.59
N ASP A 40 11.40 12.26 -6.86
CA ASP A 40 12.06 13.03 -7.92
C ASP A 40 11.54 14.48 -7.95
N SER A 41 12.45 15.43 -8.16
CA SER A 41 12.12 16.85 -8.22
C SER A 41 11.02 17.23 -9.21
N SER A 42 10.83 16.44 -10.27
CA SER A 42 9.73 16.56 -11.25
C SER A 42 8.35 16.34 -10.63
N LEU A 43 8.23 15.40 -9.68
CA LEU A 43 6.97 15.09 -8.99
C LEU A 43 6.56 16.20 -8.01
N VAL A 44 7.54 16.91 -7.45
CA VAL A 44 7.30 18.02 -6.50
C VAL A 44 6.87 19.32 -7.21
N GLY A 45 6.91 19.35 -8.55
CA GLY A 45 6.44 20.50 -9.34
C GLY A 45 7.35 21.73 -9.30
N LEU A 46 8.61 21.57 -8.87
CA LEU A 46 9.59 22.66 -8.73
C LEU A 46 10.46 22.88 -9.98
N SER A 47 10.30 22.06 -11.02
CA SER A 47 11.07 22.11 -12.26
C SER A 47 10.20 22.63 -13.40
N GLN A 48 10.13 23.95 -13.56
CA GLN A 48 9.63 24.56 -14.81
C GLN A 48 10.64 25.48 -15.52
N ASN A 49 11.80 25.79 -14.94
CA ASN A 49 12.65 26.85 -15.51
C ASN A 49 14.10 26.51 -15.87
N ASN A 50 14.58 25.27 -15.77
CA ASN A 50 15.94 24.95 -16.22
C ASN A 50 15.99 23.59 -16.93
N ALA A 51 16.42 23.60 -18.19
CA ALA A 51 16.54 22.46 -19.10
C ALA A 51 17.61 21.41 -18.70
N ASN A 52 18.16 21.50 -17.50
CA ASN A 52 19.03 20.48 -16.92
C ASN A 52 18.24 19.74 -15.84
N ILE A 53 17.53 18.68 -16.25
CA ILE A 53 16.82 17.77 -15.35
C ILE A 53 17.88 16.97 -14.60
N SER A 54 18.35 17.49 -13.47
CA SER A 54 19.03 16.66 -12.49
C SER A 54 17.96 15.83 -11.77
N HIS A 55 18.03 14.50 -11.87
CA HIS A 55 17.22 13.54 -11.10
C HIS A 55 17.56 13.57 -9.59
N LYS A 56 17.42 14.75 -8.99
CA LYS A 56 17.72 14.94 -7.58
C LYS A 56 16.47 14.60 -6.78
N LEU A 57 16.59 13.58 -5.94
CA LEU A 57 15.57 13.23 -4.96
C LEU A 57 15.42 14.37 -3.94
N LYS A 58 14.18 14.67 -3.59
CA LYS A 58 13.79 15.63 -2.56
C LYS A 58 13.04 14.91 -1.46
N LYS A 59 13.42 15.21 -0.22
CA LYS A 59 12.79 14.70 0.97
C LYS A 59 11.54 15.54 1.30
N ILE A 60 10.38 14.90 1.28
CA ILE A 60 9.07 15.54 1.47
C ILE A 60 8.43 14.99 2.74
N PRO A 61 7.97 15.86 3.67
CA PRO A 61 7.23 15.40 4.85
C PRO A 61 5.82 14.95 4.48
N LEU A 62 5.39 13.83 5.06
CA LEU A 62 4.04 13.28 4.99
C LEU A 62 3.49 13.18 6.41
N ASN A 63 2.67 14.15 6.81
CA ASN A 63 2.04 14.20 8.13
C ASN A 63 0.81 15.12 8.10
N SER A 64 0.04 15.13 9.20
CA SER A 64 -1.22 15.87 9.31
C SER A 64 -1.11 17.40 9.32
N ASN A 65 0.10 17.99 9.20
CA ASN A 65 0.21 19.43 8.96
C ASN A 65 -0.27 19.80 7.54
N ASP A 66 -0.18 18.87 6.60
CA ASP A 66 -0.86 18.98 5.31
C ASP A 66 -2.30 18.49 5.47
N LYS A 67 -3.25 19.43 5.34
CA LYS A 67 -4.69 19.14 5.47
C LYS A 67 -5.22 18.21 4.38
N LEU A 68 -4.71 18.36 3.15
CA LEU A 68 -5.12 17.51 2.04
C LEU A 68 -4.59 16.09 2.27
N PHE A 69 -3.31 15.94 2.64
CA PHE A 69 -2.78 14.62 2.98
C PHE A 69 -3.55 13.96 4.13
N SER A 70 -3.89 14.72 5.18
CA SER A 70 -4.65 14.19 6.32
C SER A 70 -6.06 13.73 5.94
N GLN A 71 -6.64 14.24 4.85
CA GLN A 71 -7.90 13.75 4.29
C GLN A 71 -7.70 12.49 3.43
N LEU A 72 -6.60 12.42 2.68
CA LEU A 72 -6.37 11.36 1.69
C LEU A 72 -5.73 10.09 2.25
N ARG A 73 -4.82 10.21 3.23
CA ARG A 73 -3.89 9.14 3.64
C ARG A 73 -4.57 7.81 3.99
N ASP A 74 -5.73 7.88 4.63
CA ASP A 74 -6.46 6.74 5.18
C ASP A 74 -7.53 6.23 4.20
N MET A 75 -7.72 6.88 3.05
CA MET A 75 -8.69 6.47 2.04
C MET A 75 -8.15 5.31 1.20
N ASN A 76 -9.04 4.44 0.72
CA ASN A 76 -8.68 3.48 -0.33
C ASN A 76 -8.25 4.25 -1.60
N PHE A 77 -7.19 3.79 -2.25
CA PHE A 77 -6.61 4.47 -3.41
C PHE A 77 -7.60 4.68 -4.56
N ALA A 78 -8.55 3.77 -4.75
CA ALA A 78 -9.54 3.83 -5.82
C ALA A 78 -10.37 5.13 -5.82
N VAL A 79 -10.57 5.74 -4.64
CA VAL A 79 -11.42 6.94 -4.51
C VAL A 79 -10.63 8.25 -4.46
N VAL A 80 -9.30 8.18 -4.29
CA VAL A 80 -8.41 9.35 -4.13
C VAL A 80 -8.51 10.31 -5.33
N GLY A 81 -8.53 9.77 -6.56
CA GLY A 81 -8.63 10.60 -7.77
C GLY A 81 -9.90 11.44 -7.84
N GLY A 82 -11.01 10.91 -7.33
CA GLY A 82 -12.29 11.63 -7.23
C GLY A 82 -12.21 12.80 -6.26
N ILE A 83 -11.59 12.60 -5.09
CA ILE A 83 -11.39 13.66 -4.08
C ILE A 83 -10.44 14.74 -4.59
N LEU A 84 -9.31 14.37 -5.20
CA LEU A 84 -8.38 15.34 -5.80
C LEU A 84 -9.09 16.22 -6.85
N SER A 85 -9.95 15.62 -7.68
CA SER A 85 -10.74 16.36 -8.68
C SER A 85 -11.72 17.35 -8.04
N GLN A 86 -12.34 16.99 -6.91
CA GLN A 86 -13.22 17.90 -6.15
C GLN A 86 -12.43 19.06 -5.53
N VAL A 87 -11.28 18.75 -4.92
CA VAL A 87 -10.39 19.76 -4.31
C VAL A 87 -9.85 20.71 -5.37
N ALA A 88 -9.49 20.21 -6.56
CA ALA A 88 -9.04 21.03 -7.68
C ALA A 88 -10.11 22.03 -8.13
N ARG A 89 -11.37 21.59 -8.29
CA ARG A 89 -12.49 22.47 -8.63
C ARG A 89 -12.71 23.55 -7.58
N ARG A 90 -12.75 23.18 -6.30
CA ARG A 90 -12.88 24.14 -5.19
C ARG A 90 -11.77 25.20 -5.20
N ILE A 91 -10.51 24.78 -5.35
CA ILE A 91 -9.37 25.71 -5.40
C ILE A 91 -9.47 26.65 -6.61
N GLN A 92 -9.89 26.14 -7.77
CA GLN A 92 -10.12 26.95 -8.96
C GLN A 92 -11.22 28.01 -8.72
N ASP A 93 -12.35 27.61 -8.14
CA ASP A 93 -13.46 28.52 -7.80
C ASP A 93 -13.00 29.61 -6.82
N ASP A 94 -12.20 29.25 -5.81
CA ASP A 94 -11.62 30.18 -4.83
C ASP A 94 -10.65 31.20 -5.50
N TYR A 95 -9.89 30.77 -6.51
CA TYR A 95 -9.06 31.67 -7.31
C TYR A 95 -9.89 32.60 -8.20
N GLU A 96 -10.98 32.13 -8.81
CA GLU A 96 -11.87 32.94 -9.64
C GLU A 96 -12.65 33.97 -8.81
N GLY A 97 -12.95 33.66 -7.55
CA GLY A 97 -13.47 34.60 -6.56
C GLY A 97 -12.64 35.89 -6.42
N ARG A 98 -11.34 35.85 -6.76
CA ARG A 98 -10.48 37.05 -6.88
C ARG A 98 -11.06 38.11 -7.80
N HIS A 99 -11.68 37.71 -8.91
CA HIS A 99 -12.25 38.62 -9.90
C HIS A 99 -13.54 39.30 -9.41
N GLN A 100 -14.15 38.78 -8.33
CA GLN A 100 -15.38 39.33 -7.73
C GLN A 100 -15.10 40.37 -6.63
N VAL A 101 -13.84 40.51 -6.21
CA VAL A 101 -13.39 41.44 -5.17
C VAL A 101 -13.36 42.87 -5.73
N LYS A 102 -14.18 43.78 -5.18
CA LYS A 102 -14.30 45.17 -5.68
C LYS A 102 -13.88 46.25 -4.67
N THR A 103 -13.91 45.94 -3.37
CA THR A 103 -13.60 46.92 -2.31
C THR A 103 -12.24 46.68 -1.69
N VAL A 104 -11.60 47.74 -1.15
CA VAL A 104 -10.29 47.66 -0.48
C VAL A 104 -10.30 46.68 0.69
N SER A 105 -11.40 46.58 1.44
CA SER A 105 -11.56 45.59 2.53
C SER A 105 -11.49 44.17 2.00
N GLN A 106 -12.26 43.86 0.95
CA GLN A 106 -12.29 42.53 0.34
C GLN A 106 -10.94 42.16 -0.30
N ILE A 107 -10.19 43.15 -0.83
CA ILE A 107 -8.82 42.93 -1.32
C ILE A 107 -7.89 42.50 -0.19
N ARG A 108 -7.97 43.18 0.97
CA ARG A 108 -7.16 42.83 2.15
C ARG A 108 -7.49 41.42 2.65
N ASP A 109 -8.78 41.08 2.72
CA ASP A 109 -9.25 39.75 3.15
C ASP A 109 -8.78 38.65 2.19
N PHE A 110 -8.83 38.90 0.88
CA PHE A 110 -8.34 37.96 -0.13
C PHE A 110 -6.82 37.77 -0.05
N ILE A 111 -6.03 38.84 0.13
CA ILE A 111 -4.57 38.74 0.30
C ILE A 111 -4.23 37.90 1.54
N GLY A 112 -5.00 38.03 2.62
CA GLY A 112 -4.85 37.19 3.81
C GLY A 112 -5.08 35.70 3.52
N LYS A 113 -6.03 35.36 2.65
CA LYS A 113 -6.33 33.98 2.24
C LYS A 113 -5.37 33.44 1.17
N LEU A 114 -4.76 34.30 0.36
CA LEU A 114 -3.95 33.91 -0.80
C LEU A 114 -2.75 33.02 -0.44
N ASN A 115 -2.11 33.27 0.70
CA ASN A 115 -0.98 32.44 1.15
C ASN A 115 -1.42 31.00 1.44
N ASN A 116 -2.58 30.82 2.08
CA ASN A 116 -3.15 29.50 2.32
C ASN A 116 -3.56 28.83 1.00
N LEU A 117 -4.20 29.57 0.10
CA LEU A 117 -4.62 29.05 -1.19
C LEU A 117 -3.45 28.60 -2.07
N ARG A 118 -2.31 29.30 -2.01
CA ARG A 118 -1.06 28.88 -2.66
C ARG A 118 -0.50 27.59 -2.07
N ALA A 119 -0.48 27.47 -0.74
CA ALA A 119 -0.04 26.26 -0.06
C ALA A 119 -0.93 25.06 -0.41
N GLU A 120 -2.26 25.24 -0.40
CA GLU A 120 -3.22 24.21 -0.81
C GLU A 120 -3.04 23.80 -2.27
N HIS A 121 -2.80 24.76 -3.18
CA HIS A 121 -2.53 24.45 -4.58
C HIS A 121 -1.22 23.69 -4.78
N GLN A 122 -0.17 24.01 -4.00
CA GLN A 122 1.10 23.26 -4.04
C GLN A 122 0.93 21.83 -3.51
N SER A 123 0.21 21.66 -2.40
CA SER A 123 -0.14 20.35 -1.84
C SER A 123 -0.96 19.51 -2.83
N LEU A 124 -2.00 20.11 -3.42
CA LEU A 124 -2.81 19.46 -4.46
C LEU A 124 -1.94 18.97 -5.61
N ARG A 125 -1.06 19.83 -6.14
CA ARG A 125 -0.16 19.46 -7.24
C ARG A 125 0.74 18.27 -6.90
N LEU A 126 1.34 18.27 -5.70
CA LEU A 126 2.17 17.16 -5.22
C LEU A 126 1.36 15.86 -5.20
N HIS A 127 0.20 15.87 -4.56
CA HIS A 127 -0.63 14.67 -4.40
C HIS A 127 -1.22 14.18 -5.72
N THR A 128 -1.60 15.08 -6.64
CA THR A 128 -1.98 14.71 -8.01
C THR A 128 -0.85 13.99 -8.73
N ASN A 129 0.38 14.53 -8.70
CA ASN A 129 1.51 13.89 -9.36
C ASN A 129 1.83 12.52 -8.76
N MET A 130 1.82 12.39 -7.44
CA MET A 130 2.03 11.11 -6.76
C MET A 130 0.94 10.09 -7.10
N THR A 131 -0.33 10.51 -7.10
CA THR A 131 -1.46 9.65 -7.47
C THR A 131 -1.33 9.16 -8.91
N GLU A 132 -0.92 10.01 -9.87
CA GLU A 132 -0.73 9.58 -11.26
C GLU A 132 0.42 8.57 -11.42
N GLU A 133 1.55 8.75 -10.71
CA GLU A 133 2.64 7.77 -10.75
C GLU A 133 2.26 6.43 -10.09
N ILE A 134 1.63 6.46 -8.91
CA ILE A 134 1.12 5.24 -8.26
C ILE A 134 0.09 4.56 -9.17
N ARG A 135 -0.76 5.34 -9.84
CA ARG A 135 -1.76 4.80 -10.76
C ARG A 135 -1.12 4.02 -11.90
N LYS A 136 -0.03 4.53 -12.49
CA LYS A 136 0.71 3.80 -13.54
C LYS A 136 1.13 2.42 -13.05
N TYR A 137 1.73 2.36 -11.85
CA TYR A 137 2.13 1.11 -11.21
C TYR A 137 0.94 0.16 -10.97
N THR A 138 -0.17 0.66 -10.41
CA THR A 138 -1.34 -0.18 -10.12
C THR A 138 -2.09 -0.69 -11.36
N LEU A 139 -1.85 -0.09 -12.54
CA LEU A 139 -2.43 -0.52 -13.80
C LEU A 139 -1.58 -1.58 -14.54
N GLU A 140 -0.37 -1.87 -14.05
CA GLU A 140 0.49 -2.89 -14.66
C GLU A 140 -0.12 -4.29 -14.49
N GLN A 141 0.06 -5.15 -15.50
CA GLN A 141 -0.44 -6.53 -15.45
C GLN A 141 0.19 -7.33 -14.31
N ASP A 142 1.49 -7.12 -14.08
CA ASP A 142 2.23 -7.79 -13.00
C ASP A 142 1.66 -7.43 -11.62
N PHE A 143 1.36 -6.14 -11.38
CA PHE A 143 0.72 -5.70 -10.15
C PHE A 143 -0.65 -6.35 -9.96
N ASN A 144 -1.49 -6.32 -11.00
CA ASN A 144 -2.84 -6.89 -10.94
C ASN A 144 -2.80 -8.40 -10.69
N LYS A 145 -1.88 -9.12 -11.34
CA LYS A 145 -1.73 -10.57 -11.13
C LYS A 145 -1.22 -10.88 -9.73
N PHE A 146 -0.24 -10.12 -9.24
CA PHE A 146 0.29 -10.27 -7.90
C PHE A 146 -0.80 -10.04 -6.84
N LEU A 147 -1.60 -8.98 -6.99
CA LEU A 147 -2.70 -8.65 -6.09
C LEU A 147 -3.81 -9.72 -6.13
N GLU A 148 -4.19 -10.20 -7.31
CA GLU A 148 -5.18 -11.27 -7.49
C GLU A 148 -4.76 -12.54 -6.72
N VAL A 149 -3.49 -12.94 -6.80
CA VAL A 149 -2.99 -14.12 -6.08
C VAL A 149 -2.99 -13.89 -4.57
N GLN A 150 -2.63 -12.69 -4.09
CA GLN A 150 -2.73 -12.36 -2.67
C GLN A 150 -4.17 -12.43 -2.16
N GLN A 151 -5.13 -11.87 -2.90
CA GLN A 151 -6.56 -11.88 -2.56
C GLN A 151 -7.10 -13.32 -2.51
N ASN A 152 -6.72 -14.15 -3.50
CA ASN A 152 -7.03 -15.58 -3.48
C ASN A 152 -6.48 -16.27 -2.21
N PHE A 153 -5.24 -16.00 -1.83
CA PHE A 153 -4.64 -16.59 -0.64
C PHE A 153 -5.35 -16.22 0.66
N VAL A 154 -5.69 -14.94 0.87
CA VAL A 154 -6.42 -14.53 2.08
C VAL A 154 -7.87 -15.02 2.07
N ALA A 155 -8.49 -15.16 0.89
CA ALA A 155 -9.76 -15.86 0.72
C ALA A 155 -9.63 -17.40 0.91
N GLY A 156 -8.40 -17.91 1.10
CA GLY A 156 -8.00 -19.33 1.22
C GLY A 156 -8.35 -20.17 0.00
N THR A 157 -8.32 -19.54 -1.16
CA THR A 157 -8.26 -20.18 -2.46
C THR A 157 -6.80 -20.35 -2.82
N THR A 158 -6.29 -21.58 -2.68
CA THR A 158 -4.92 -21.93 -3.05
C THR A 158 -4.96 -23.06 -4.08
N GLY A 159 -4.26 -22.92 -5.20
CA GLY A 159 -4.27 -23.88 -6.30
C GLY A 159 -2.89 -24.09 -6.93
N HIS A 160 -2.83 -25.04 -7.87
CA HIS A 160 -1.60 -25.33 -8.63
C HIS A 160 -1.13 -24.13 -9.45
N ASN A 161 -2.07 -23.41 -10.07
CA ASN A 161 -1.84 -22.18 -10.82
C ASN A 161 -1.12 -21.09 -10.00
N HIS A 162 -1.34 -21.03 -8.69
CA HIS A 162 -0.63 -20.06 -7.84
C HIS A 162 0.82 -20.47 -7.58
N VAL A 163 1.11 -21.77 -7.51
CA VAL A 163 2.48 -22.30 -7.40
C VAL A 163 3.25 -22.03 -8.69
N GLU A 164 2.62 -22.29 -9.84
CA GLU A 164 3.17 -21.99 -11.17
C GLU A 164 3.48 -20.49 -11.32
N TYR A 165 2.58 -19.61 -10.86
CA TYR A 165 2.83 -18.18 -10.91
C TYR A 165 4.06 -17.78 -10.08
N ILE A 166 4.22 -18.30 -8.86
CA ILE A 166 5.42 -18.00 -8.04
C ILE A 166 6.69 -18.53 -8.71
N GLU A 167 6.63 -19.71 -9.34
CA GLU A 167 7.74 -20.25 -10.14
C GLU A 167 8.07 -19.33 -11.33
N GLU A 168 7.07 -18.82 -12.04
CA GLU A 168 7.24 -17.84 -13.11
C GLU A 168 7.88 -16.54 -12.61
N MET A 169 7.47 -16.03 -11.44
CA MET A 169 8.10 -14.85 -10.82
C MET A 169 9.60 -15.08 -10.59
N ILE A 170 9.98 -16.27 -10.11
CA ILE A 170 11.38 -16.66 -9.90
C ILE A 170 12.12 -16.75 -11.24
N ASN A 171 11.55 -17.44 -12.23
CA ASN A 171 12.16 -17.63 -13.54
C ASN A 171 12.40 -16.30 -14.27
N ASN A 172 11.48 -15.34 -14.11
CA ASN A 172 11.57 -13.99 -14.66
C ASN A 172 12.45 -13.05 -13.82
N GLN A 173 13.10 -13.55 -12.76
CA GLN A 173 13.94 -12.77 -11.84
C GLN A 173 13.24 -11.52 -11.28
N GLN A 174 11.93 -11.63 -11.01
CA GLN A 174 11.19 -10.55 -10.36
C GLN A 174 11.74 -10.28 -8.95
N SER A 175 11.33 -9.16 -8.33
CA SER A 175 11.80 -8.75 -7.01
C SER A 175 11.75 -9.91 -6.00
N ILE A 176 12.91 -10.25 -5.43
CA ILE A 176 12.99 -11.30 -4.40
C ILE A 176 12.10 -10.96 -3.19
N GLN A 177 11.95 -9.69 -2.86
CA GLN A 177 11.09 -9.25 -1.77
C GLN A 177 9.62 -9.59 -2.06
N GLN A 178 9.12 -9.33 -3.26
CA GLN A 178 7.75 -9.67 -3.66
C GLN A 178 7.55 -11.19 -3.72
N THR A 179 8.51 -11.93 -4.30
CA THR A 179 8.49 -13.40 -4.34
C THR A 179 8.43 -14.01 -2.93
N ILE A 180 9.27 -13.53 -2.01
CA ILE A 180 9.28 -13.98 -0.60
C ILE A 180 7.98 -13.62 0.10
N ARG A 181 7.43 -12.41 -0.10
CA ARG A 181 6.14 -12.00 0.48
C ARG A 181 5.01 -12.93 0.04
N LEU A 182 4.98 -13.33 -1.22
CA LEU A 182 3.94 -14.21 -1.74
C LEU A 182 4.10 -15.65 -1.23
N LEU A 183 5.32 -16.17 -1.13
CA LEU A 183 5.62 -17.46 -0.51
C LEU A 183 5.29 -17.49 0.99
N ALA A 184 5.61 -16.41 1.69
CA ALA A 184 5.24 -16.21 3.08
C ALA A 184 3.73 -16.25 3.25
N LEU A 185 3.00 -15.47 2.45
CA LEU A 185 1.55 -15.44 2.49
C LEU A 185 0.95 -16.83 2.22
N LEU A 186 1.41 -17.54 1.19
CA LEU A 186 1.00 -18.92 0.89
C LEU A 186 1.22 -19.85 2.11
N SER A 187 2.41 -19.78 2.72
CA SER A 187 2.77 -20.60 3.88
C SER A 187 1.85 -20.31 5.07
N LEU A 188 1.65 -19.04 5.40
CA LEU A 188 0.84 -18.59 6.54
C LEU A 188 -0.64 -18.99 6.40
N VAL A 189 -1.26 -18.79 5.23
CA VAL A 189 -2.68 -19.14 5.02
C VAL A 189 -2.91 -20.65 4.91
N SER A 190 -1.87 -21.41 4.55
CA SER A 190 -1.93 -22.87 4.36
C SER A 190 -1.48 -23.68 5.58
N GLY A 191 -0.91 -23.03 6.61
CA GLY A 191 -0.30 -23.70 7.76
C GLY A 191 1.05 -24.36 7.44
N GLY A 192 1.75 -23.88 6.41
CA GLY A 192 3.00 -24.42 5.90
C GLY A 192 2.89 -24.92 4.45
N VAL A 193 4.03 -25.07 3.80
CA VAL A 193 4.13 -25.52 2.40
C VAL A 193 4.50 -27.01 2.35
N LYS A 194 3.85 -27.77 1.48
CA LYS A 194 4.13 -29.21 1.30
C LYS A 194 5.62 -29.44 0.98
N THR A 195 6.20 -30.51 1.52
CA THR A 195 7.63 -30.85 1.39
C THR A 195 8.19 -30.66 -0.01
N LYS A 196 7.54 -31.23 -1.04
CA LYS A 196 8.02 -31.16 -2.43
C LYS A 196 8.14 -29.70 -2.91
N SER A 197 7.09 -28.90 -2.71
CA SER A 197 7.08 -27.48 -3.11
C SER A 197 8.01 -26.63 -2.25
N PHE A 198 8.13 -26.94 -0.96
CA PHE A 198 9.04 -26.23 -0.06
C PHE A 198 10.51 -26.38 -0.48
N GLU A 199 10.97 -27.62 -0.73
CA GLU A 199 12.34 -27.86 -1.20
C GLU A 199 12.56 -27.28 -2.61
N PHE A 200 11.55 -27.36 -3.47
CA PHE A 200 11.57 -26.73 -4.80
C PHE A 200 11.83 -25.23 -4.71
N PHE A 201 10.98 -24.47 -4.00
CA PHE A 201 11.14 -23.02 -3.91
C PHE A 201 12.45 -22.60 -3.24
N ARG A 202 12.91 -23.35 -2.24
CA ARG A 202 14.23 -23.09 -1.62
C ARG A 202 15.35 -23.22 -2.64
N LYS A 203 15.33 -24.29 -3.45
CA LYS A 203 16.32 -24.53 -4.50
C LYS A 203 16.28 -23.40 -5.54
N GLU A 204 15.10 -23.09 -6.08
CA GLU A 204 14.95 -22.09 -7.14
C GLU A 204 15.35 -20.69 -6.66
N ILE A 205 14.97 -20.29 -5.44
CA ILE A 205 15.38 -18.99 -4.89
C ILE A 205 16.91 -18.89 -4.77
N VAL A 206 17.56 -19.93 -4.26
CA VAL A 206 19.01 -19.92 -4.07
C VAL A 206 19.75 -19.92 -5.41
N GLN A 207 19.25 -20.68 -6.39
CA GLN A 207 19.85 -20.76 -7.72
C GLN A 207 19.68 -19.46 -8.52
N THR A 208 18.53 -18.81 -8.39
CA THR A 208 18.22 -17.58 -9.14
C THR A 208 18.76 -16.31 -8.48
N TYR A 209 18.59 -16.16 -7.16
CA TYR A 209 18.92 -14.91 -6.45
C TYR A 209 20.23 -14.98 -5.64
N GLY A 210 20.78 -16.18 -5.41
CA GLY A 210 22.10 -16.39 -4.82
C GLY A 210 22.09 -17.10 -3.46
N TYR A 211 23.24 -17.72 -3.13
CA TYR A 211 23.46 -18.57 -1.95
C TYR A 211 23.28 -17.85 -0.60
N GLN A 212 23.42 -16.52 -0.55
CA GLN A 212 23.16 -15.75 0.66
C GLN A 212 21.73 -15.95 1.19
N HIS A 213 20.77 -16.26 0.29
CA HIS A 213 19.37 -16.45 0.66
C HIS A 213 19.09 -17.78 1.37
N ILE A 214 20.07 -18.69 1.49
CA ILE A 214 19.97 -19.83 2.42
C ILE A 214 19.72 -19.32 3.84
N ILE A 215 20.44 -18.28 4.27
CA ILE A 215 20.29 -17.68 5.59
C ILE A 215 18.94 -16.97 5.70
N THR A 216 18.52 -16.25 4.66
CA THR A 216 17.19 -15.61 4.61
C THR A 216 16.07 -16.64 4.81
N LEU A 217 16.11 -17.74 4.06
CA LEU A 217 15.09 -18.79 4.11
C LEU A 217 15.09 -19.54 5.45
N ASP A 218 16.26 -19.79 6.02
CA ASP A 218 16.38 -20.39 7.35
C ASP A 218 15.78 -19.48 8.44
N ASN A 219 16.08 -18.18 8.39
CA ASN A 219 15.49 -17.20 9.31
C ASN A 219 13.96 -17.14 9.18
N LEU A 220 13.43 -17.09 7.95
CA LEU A 220 11.98 -17.09 7.70
C LEU A 220 11.30 -18.37 8.21
N SER A 221 11.97 -19.51 8.09
CA SER A 221 11.47 -20.79 8.62
C SER A 221 11.47 -20.80 10.15
N LYS A 222 12.51 -20.26 10.80
CA LYS A 222 12.61 -20.18 12.26
C LYS A 222 11.50 -19.34 12.88
N VAL A 223 11.11 -18.25 12.22
CA VAL A 223 10.01 -17.38 12.68
C VAL A 223 8.63 -17.81 12.17
N GLY A 224 8.55 -18.94 11.45
CA GLY A 224 7.29 -19.52 10.99
C GLY A 224 6.61 -18.80 9.81
N ILE A 225 7.28 -17.84 9.18
CA ILE A 225 6.75 -17.08 8.03
C ILE A 225 6.77 -17.93 6.75
N PHE A 226 7.85 -18.66 6.51
CA PHE A 226 7.96 -19.60 5.40
C PHE A 226 8.44 -20.94 5.93
N LYS A 227 7.50 -21.82 6.29
CA LYS A 227 7.79 -23.13 6.87
C LYS A 227 7.29 -24.28 6.03
N LYS A 228 7.94 -25.42 6.20
CA LYS A 228 7.47 -26.72 5.73
C LYS A 228 6.24 -27.14 6.52
N TYR A 229 5.25 -27.74 5.85
CA TYR A 229 4.12 -28.37 6.50
C TYR A 229 4.59 -29.54 7.35
N ASP A 230 4.25 -29.50 8.64
CA ASP A 230 4.70 -30.41 9.69
C ASP A 230 3.58 -31.32 10.21
N GLY A 231 2.39 -31.29 9.59
CA GLY A 231 1.22 -32.02 10.04
C GLY A 231 0.35 -31.26 11.05
N THR A 232 0.77 -30.06 11.49
CA THR A 232 -0.04 -29.23 12.37
C THR A 232 -1.31 -28.75 11.67
N LYS A 233 -2.42 -28.74 12.40
CA LYS A 233 -3.71 -28.30 11.87
C LYS A 233 -3.63 -26.82 11.50
N ASN A 234 -3.95 -26.49 10.25
CA ASN A 234 -4.09 -25.11 9.80
C ASN A 234 -5.30 -24.45 10.51
N THR A 235 -5.04 -23.38 11.25
CA THR A 235 -6.05 -22.62 12.00
C THR A 235 -6.63 -21.46 11.20
N TYR A 236 -5.96 -21.00 10.14
CA TYR A 236 -6.35 -19.81 9.38
C TYR A 236 -7.79 -19.87 8.84
N PRO A 237 -8.30 -20.99 8.27
CA PRO A 237 -9.68 -21.07 7.81
C PRO A 237 -10.71 -20.79 8.92
N SER A 238 -10.41 -21.24 10.15
CA SER A 238 -11.27 -20.96 11.31
C SER A 238 -11.19 -19.51 11.74
N VAL A 239 -9.99 -18.93 11.78
CA VAL A 239 -9.78 -17.51 12.12
C VAL A 239 -10.48 -16.62 11.10
N ARG A 240 -10.30 -16.90 9.80
CA ARG A 240 -10.94 -16.20 8.69
C ARG A 240 -12.45 -16.15 8.81
N LYS A 241 -13.07 -17.30 9.08
CA LYS A 241 -14.52 -17.43 9.24
C LYS A 241 -15.01 -16.70 10.49
N ASN A 242 -14.40 -16.97 11.64
CA ASN A 242 -14.90 -16.49 12.93
C ASN A 242 -14.69 -14.98 13.12
N LEU A 243 -13.62 -14.41 12.57
CA LEU A 243 -13.33 -12.97 12.61
C LEU A 243 -13.82 -12.21 11.38
N LYS A 244 -14.56 -12.87 10.46
CA LYS A 244 -15.06 -12.28 9.21
C LYS A 244 -13.98 -11.47 8.48
N LEU A 245 -12.86 -12.13 8.22
CA LEU A 245 -11.69 -11.46 7.61
C LEU A 245 -11.90 -11.15 6.13
N ILE A 246 -12.88 -11.76 5.48
CA ILE A 246 -13.23 -11.48 4.09
C ILE A 246 -14.63 -10.88 4.07
N VAL A 247 -14.73 -9.72 3.44
CA VAL A 247 -15.97 -8.97 3.22
C VAL A 247 -16.07 -8.74 1.71
N ASP A 248 -17.08 -9.34 1.10
CA ASP A 248 -17.38 -9.12 -0.32
C ASP A 248 -18.06 -7.76 -0.51
N ASP A 249 -17.97 -7.19 -1.71
CA ASP A 249 -18.65 -5.94 -2.11
C ASP A 249 -18.40 -4.73 -1.19
N VAL A 250 -17.14 -4.49 -0.82
CA VAL A 250 -16.76 -3.34 0.02
C VAL A 250 -16.99 -2.01 -0.71
N ASP A 251 -17.73 -1.10 -0.09
CA ASP A 251 -17.83 0.29 -0.55
C ASP A 251 -16.56 1.05 -0.16
N GLU A 252 -15.67 1.28 -1.12
CA GLU A 252 -14.41 2.01 -0.91
C GLU A 252 -14.62 3.53 -0.79
N HIS A 253 -15.78 4.05 -1.21
CA HIS A 253 -16.12 5.46 -1.15
C HIS A 253 -16.71 5.86 0.20
N ASN A 254 -17.61 5.02 0.74
CA ASN A 254 -18.19 5.16 2.06
C ASN A 254 -18.00 3.87 2.87
N PRO A 255 -16.76 3.57 3.31
CA PRO A 255 -16.45 2.30 3.95
C PRO A 255 -17.22 2.13 5.26
N ASN A 256 -17.86 0.97 5.40
CA ASN A 256 -18.60 0.56 6.60
C ASN A 256 -17.88 -0.54 7.41
N ASP A 257 -16.74 -1.01 6.90
CA ASP A 257 -15.91 -2.03 7.54
C ASP A 257 -14.43 -1.75 7.26
N ILE A 258 -13.56 -2.17 8.18
CA ILE A 258 -12.10 -1.99 8.09
C ILE A 258 -11.46 -2.74 6.91
N SER A 259 -12.16 -3.69 6.28
CA SER A 259 -11.70 -4.42 5.10
C SER A 259 -11.40 -3.53 3.89
N TYR A 260 -11.90 -2.30 3.86
CA TYR A 260 -11.67 -1.34 2.77
C TYR A 260 -10.18 -1.01 2.55
N VAL A 261 -9.33 -1.15 3.58
CA VAL A 261 -7.89 -0.86 3.48
C VAL A 261 -7.12 -1.89 2.63
N TYR A 262 -7.72 -3.06 2.39
CA TYR A 262 -7.22 -4.11 1.49
C TYR A 262 -8.30 -4.60 0.51
N SER A 263 -9.30 -3.77 0.21
CA SER A 263 -10.38 -4.06 -0.76
C SER A 263 -11.04 -5.44 -0.55
N GLY A 264 -11.35 -5.78 0.71
CA GLY A 264 -12.07 -7.01 1.05
C GLY A 264 -11.44 -7.82 2.18
N TYR A 265 -10.15 -7.67 2.43
CA TYR A 265 -9.48 -8.31 3.57
C TYR A 265 -9.43 -7.39 4.81
N ALA A 266 -10.01 -7.83 5.92
CA ALA A 266 -9.90 -7.15 7.21
C ALA A 266 -8.65 -7.63 7.97
N PRO A 267 -7.73 -6.74 8.37
CA PRO A 267 -6.55 -7.11 9.16
C PRO A 267 -6.91 -7.82 10.45
N ILE A 268 -6.30 -8.99 10.69
CA ILE A 268 -6.56 -9.79 11.92
C ILE A 268 -6.27 -8.96 13.16
N SER A 269 -5.12 -8.28 13.17
CA SER A 269 -4.71 -7.40 14.28
C SER A 269 -5.76 -6.35 14.64
N VAL A 270 -6.43 -5.74 13.66
CA VAL A 270 -7.47 -4.74 13.90
C VAL A 270 -8.80 -5.40 14.29
N ARG A 271 -9.14 -6.54 13.71
CA ARG A 271 -10.32 -7.34 14.11
C ARG A 271 -10.26 -7.78 15.56
N LEU A 272 -9.09 -8.16 16.06
CA LEU A 272 -8.89 -8.52 17.46
C LEU A 272 -9.15 -7.35 18.43
N ILE A 273 -8.93 -6.12 17.98
CA ILE A 273 -9.21 -4.91 18.77
C ILE A 273 -10.71 -4.56 18.76
N GLN A 274 -11.41 -4.87 17.65
CA GLN A 274 -12.86 -4.62 17.52
C GLN A 274 -13.72 -5.56 18.37
N CYS A 275 -13.20 -6.74 18.72
CA CYS A 275 -13.88 -7.77 19.51
C CYS A 275 -13.85 -7.44 21.00
#